data_AF-A0A7V4QCY0-F1
#
_entry.id   AF-A0A7V4QCY0-F1
#
_cell.length_a   1.000
_cell.length_b   1.000
_cell.length_c   1.000
_cell.angle_alpha   90.00
_cell.angle_beta   90.00
_cell.angle_gamma   90.00
#
_symmetry.space_group_name_H-M   'P 1'
#
loop_
_entity.id
_entity.type
_entity.pdbx_description
1 polymer ?
#
loop_
_entity_poly.entity_id
_entity_poly.type
_entity_poly.pdbx_seq_one_letter_code
_entity_poly.pdbx_strand_id
1 'polypeptide(L)'
;METLFLQWINDPTGAAYELFNRSIFYILVAIAGSVATYFWAQIKFKTRNAWHRIKNTNISYDGEAYNGLILSLGSSNELQKMIIDQVKPEFVGIITGNSEAVKFSANNLKDYSTHLKIQCDEPHLYGELDIERIEKGFDDIIEWMIGKGIEKKNIVIDLTGGKTPFSLAAFNSAKRNGVNAVYTDSEYELGKPKAGTQKSISLSKALDD
;
A
#
# COMPACT_ATOMS: atom_id res chain seq x y z
N MET A 1 -16.07 37.97 41.83
CA MET A 1 -15.18 39.15 41.93
C MET A 1 -15.16 39.73 43.34
N GLU A 2 -16.29 39.84 44.04
CA GLU A 2 -16.33 40.36 45.42
C GLU A 2 -15.47 39.58 46.43
N THR A 3 -15.35 38.26 46.29
CA THR A 3 -14.53 37.41 47.18
C THR A 3 -13.03 37.64 47.03
N LEU A 4 -12.54 37.88 45.80
CA LEU A 4 -11.13 38.15 45.54
C LEU A 4 -10.73 39.57 45.98
N PHE A 5 -11.65 40.53 45.91
CA PHE A 5 -11.42 41.89 46.35
C PHE A 5 -11.25 41.98 47.88
N LEU A 6 -12.12 41.28 48.63
CA LEU A 6 -12.01 41.19 50.09
C LEU A 6 -10.78 40.39 50.56
N GLN A 7 -10.32 39.39 49.80
CA GLN A 7 -9.06 38.69 50.07
C GLN A 7 -7.83 39.58 49.83
N TRP A 8 -7.83 40.40 48.78
CA TRP A 8 -6.71 41.28 48.46
C TRP A 8 -6.50 42.38 49.50
N ILE A 9 -7.58 42.88 50.12
CA ILE A 9 -7.51 43.85 51.23
C ILE A 9 -6.86 43.23 52.48
N ASN A 10 -7.06 41.93 52.72
CA ASN A 10 -6.59 41.24 53.93
C ASN A 10 -5.22 40.56 53.77
N ASP A 11 -4.86 40.12 52.56
CA ASP A 11 -3.55 39.55 52.21
C ASP A 11 -3.21 39.83 50.72
N PRO A 12 -2.66 41.02 50.41
CA PRO A 12 -2.36 41.42 49.04
C PRO A 12 -1.26 40.55 48.40
N THR A 13 -0.36 39.99 49.21
CA THR A 13 0.71 39.10 48.76
C THR A 13 0.19 37.73 48.33
N GLY A 14 -0.69 37.12 49.12
CA GLY A 14 -1.32 35.84 48.79
C GLY A 14 -2.22 35.94 47.55
N ALA A 15 -3.04 37.00 47.47
CA ALA A 15 -3.91 37.24 46.33
C ALA A 15 -3.12 37.50 45.02
N ALA A 16 -2.01 38.23 45.08
CA ALA A 16 -1.13 38.44 43.92
C ALA A 16 -0.47 37.13 43.46
N TYR A 17 -0.03 36.30 44.39
CA TYR A 17 0.57 34.99 44.09
C TYR A 17 -0.43 34.02 43.44
N GLU A 18 -1.68 33.99 43.91
CA GLU A 18 -2.72 33.14 43.31
C GLU A 18 -3.06 33.58 41.88
N LEU A 19 -3.20 34.90 41.64
CA LEU A 19 -3.41 35.46 40.30
C LEU A 19 -2.25 35.15 39.36
N PHE A 20 -1.02 35.25 39.84
CA PHE A 20 0.19 34.91 39.08
C PHE A 20 0.20 33.43 38.69
N ASN A 21 -0.07 32.52 39.62
CA ASN A 21 -0.10 31.08 39.35
C ASN A 21 -1.22 30.69 38.37
N ARG A 22 -2.41 31.29 38.50
CA ARG A 22 -3.50 31.08 37.53
C ARG A 22 -3.09 31.56 36.14
N SER A 23 -2.43 32.72 36.05
CA SER A 23 -1.95 33.27 34.78
C SER A 23 -0.90 32.36 34.13
N ILE A 24 0.06 31.84 34.90
CA ILE A 24 1.03 30.85 34.41
C ILE A 24 0.33 29.59 33.91
N PHE A 25 -0.64 29.07 34.67
CA PHE A 25 -1.39 27.89 34.26
C PHE A 25 -2.08 28.08 32.90
N TYR A 26 -2.77 29.21 32.70
CA TYR A 26 -3.42 29.51 31.41
C TYR A 26 -2.41 29.66 30.27
N ILE A 27 -1.25 30.27 30.51
CA ILE A 27 -0.16 30.38 29.52
C ILE A 27 0.33 28.98 29.12
N LEU A 28 0.57 28.09 30.09
CA LEU A 28 1.01 26.72 29.82
C LEU A 28 -0.02 25.92 29.02
N VAL A 29 -1.30 26.05 29.35
CA VAL A 29 -2.39 25.41 28.60
C VAL A 29 -2.45 25.92 27.16
N ALA A 30 -2.30 27.23 26.95
CA ALA A 30 -2.27 27.83 25.61
C ALA A 30 -1.08 27.34 24.77
N ILE A 31 0.11 27.24 25.39
CA ILE A 31 1.31 26.69 24.73
C ILE A 31 1.09 25.22 24.36
N ALA A 32 0.60 24.39 25.29
CA ALA A 32 0.34 22.98 25.03
C ALA A 32 -0.70 22.78 23.91
N GLY A 33 -1.77 23.57 23.90
CA GLY A 33 -2.77 23.56 22.83
C GLY A 33 -2.19 23.96 21.47
N SER A 34 -1.32 24.97 21.44
CA SER A 34 -0.63 25.42 20.21
C SER A 34 0.32 24.36 19.66
N VAL A 35 1.07 23.69 20.54
CA VAL A 35 1.96 22.58 20.15
C VAL A 35 1.15 21.39 19.63
N ALA A 36 0.07 21.00 20.32
CA ALA A 36 -0.77 19.89 19.89
C ALA A 36 -1.43 20.17 18.53
N THR A 37 -1.94 21.37 18.30
CA THR A 37 -2.53 21.76 17.01
C THR A 37 -1.50 21.82 15.89
N TYR A 38 -0.28 22.30 16.17
CA TYR A 38 0.84 22.25 15.22
C TYR A 38 1.18 20.81 14.81
N PHE A 39 1.35 19.89 15.77
CA PHE A 39 1.62 18.48 15.47
C PHE A 39 0.48 17.82 14.70
N TRP A 40 -0.77 18.11 15.08
CA TRP A 40 -1.93 17.57 14.37
C TRP A 40 -2.01 18.09 12.92
N ALA A 41 -1.70 19.37 12.70
CA ALA A 41 -1.61 19.95 11.36
C ALA A 41 -0.49 19.30 10.52
N GLN A 42 0.69 19.07 11.11
CA GLN A 42 1.80 18.39 10.44
C GLN A 42 1.46 16.95 10.04
N ILE A 43 0.81 16.18 10.93
CA ILE A 43 0.33 14.83 10.63
C ILE A 43 -0.67 14.88 9.47
N LYS A 44 -1.66 15.78 9.53
CA LYS A 44 -2.69 15.92 8.49
C LYS A 44 -2.12 16.42 7.15
N PHE A 45 -1.11 17.28 7.17
CA PHE A 45 -0.46 17.79 5.96
C PHE A 45 0.37 16.70 5.28
N LYS A 46 1.15 15.92 6.05
CA LYS A 46 1.90 14.78 5.51
C LYS A 46 0.97 13.72 4.91
N THR A 47 -0.14 13.39 5.58
CA THR A 47 -1.10 12.40 5.05
C THR A 47 -1.81 12.91 3.80
N ARG A 48 -2.22 14.18 3.74
CA ARG A 48 -2.83 14.76 2.53
C ARG A 48 -1.88 14.83 1.35
N ASN A 49 -0.62 15.24 1.56
CA ASN A 49 0.35 15.32 0.47
C ASN A 49 0.75 13.94 -0.08
N ALA A 50 0.86 12.94 0.79
CA ALA A 50 1.02 11.55 0.36
C ALA A 50 -0.18 11.10 -0.51
N TRP A 51 -1.40 11.41 -0.08
CA TRP A 51 -2.62 11.05 -0.80
C TRP A 51 -2.79 11.77 -2.14
N HIS A 52 -2.45 13.06 -2.22
CA HIS A 52 -2.52 13.84 -3.46
C HIS A 52 -1.44 13.45 -4.48
N ARG A 53 -0.26 13.02 -4.04
CA ARG A 53 0.76 12.46 -4.94
C ARG A 53 0.29 11.15 -5.59
N ILE A 54 -0.38 10.28 -4.84
CA ILE A 54 -0.91 9.01 -5.34
C ILE A 54 -2.00 9.23 -6.42
N LYS A 55 -2.83 10.27 -6.27
CA LYS A 55 -3.93 10.55 -7.21
C LYS A 55 -3.54 11.11 -8.57
N ASN A 56 -2.35 11.72 -8.71
CA ASN A 56 -1.99 12.48 -9.91
C ASN A 56 -0.96 11.80 -10.81
N THR A 57 -0.46 10.63 -10.44
CA THR A 57 0.37 9.82 -11.33
C THR A 57 -0.51 8.84 -12.09
N ASN A 58 -1.03 9.28 -13.25
CA ASN A 58 -1.49 8.37 -14.30
C ASN A 58 -0.27 7.64 -14.86
N ILE A 59 0.22 6.66 -14.12
CA ILE A 59 1.22 5.71 -14.57
C ILE A 59 0.40 4.51 -15.04
N SER A 60 0.04 4.51 -16.31
CA SER A 60 -0.45 3.32 -16.98
C SER A 60 0.75 2.40 -17.22
N TYR A 61 0.61 1.11 -16.97
CA TYR A 61 1.51 0.11 -17.53
C TYR A 61 1.44 0.25 -19.06
N ASP A 62 2.46 0.88 -19.68
CA ASP A 62 2.58 1.14 -21.12
C ASP A 62 1.35 1.73 -21.86
N GLY A 63 0.38 2.31 -21.13
CA GLY A 63 -0.86 2.82 -21.72
C GLY A 63 -1.98 1.78 -21.88
N GLU A 64 -1.72 0.53 -21.48
CA GLU A 64 -2.66 -0.59 -21.57
C GLU A 64 -3.44 -0.75 -20.25
N ALA A 65 -4.72 -1.10 -20.37
CA ALA A 65 -5.58 -1.43 -19.23
C ALA A 65 -5.58 -2.95 -19.02
N TYR A 66 -5.20 -3.40 -17.83
CA TYR A 66 -5.23 -4.81 -17.47
C TYR A 66 -6.36 -5.08 -16.48
N ASN A 67 -7.26 -5.98 -16.87
CA ASN A 67 -8.40 -6.37 -16.03
C ASN A 67 -8.00 -7.49 -15.06
N GLY A 68 -6.98 -8.30 -15.40
CA GLY A 68 -6.41 -9.34 -14.55
C GLY A 68 -4.98 -9.02 -14.16
N LEU A 69 -4.67 -9.03 -12.86
CA LEU A 69 -3.34 -8.79 -12.30
C LEU A 69 -2.91 -9.96 -11.42
N ILE A 70 -1.79 -10.60 -11.74
CA ILE A 70 -1.23 -11.69 -10.92
C ILE A 70 0.05 -11.20 -10.25
N LEU A 71 0.14 -11.39 -8.93
CA LEU A 71 1.22 -10.87 -8.09
C LEU A 71 1.95 -11.99 -7.35
N SER A 72 3.26 -12.05 -7.47
CA SER A 72 4.11 -12.75 -6.50
C SER A 72 4.41 -11.87 -5.29
N LEU A 73 4.34 -12.43 -4.09
CA LEU A 73 4.56 -11.66 -2.84
C LEU A 73 5.79 -12.09 -2.05
N GLY A 74 6.41 -11.10 -1.41
CA GLY A 74 7.37 -11.29 -0.33
C GLY A 74 6.75 -10.94 1.03
N SER A 75 7.60 -10.64 2.02
CA SER A 75 7.16 -10.27 3.37
C SER A 75 6.51 -8.87 3.47
N SER A 76 6.72 -8.03 2.47
CA SER A 76 6.16 -6.69 2.34
C SER A 76 5.20 -6.66 1.14
N ASN A 77 4.11 -5.89 1.24
CA ASN A 77 3.10 -5.73 0.19
C ASN A 77 2.85 -4.26 -0.21
N GLU A 78 3.66 -3.32 0.28
CA GLU A 78 3.47 -1.90 0.01
C GLU A 78 3.55 -1.58 -1.48
N LEU A 79 4.52 -2.15 -2.20
CA LEU A 79 4.66 -1.93 -3.64
C LEU A 79 3.47 -2.51 -4.40
N GLN A 80 3.00 -3.70 -4.01
CA GLN A 80 1.87 -4.37 -4.64
C GLN A 80 0.56 -3.61 -4.45
N LYS A 81 0.36 -2.96 -3.30
CA LYS A 81 -0.78 -2.04 -3.11
C LYS A 81 -0.70 -0.86 -4.07
N MET A 82 0.49 -0.27 -4.25
CA MET A 82 0.70 0.81 -5.21
C MET A 82 0.42 0.37 -6.65
N ILE A 83 0.83 -0.85 -7.01
CA ILE A 83 0.54 -1.45 -8.31
C ILE A 83 -0.97 -1.62 -8.50
N ILE A 84 -1.69 -2.17 -7.51
CA ILE A 84 -3.15 -2.34 -7.56
C ILE A 84 -3.86 -0.97 -7.73
N ASP A 85 -3.41 0.05 -7.00
CA ASP A 85 -4.00 1.40 -7.09
C ASP A 85 -3.81 2.05 -8.47
N GLN A 86 -2.70 1.70 -9.15
CA GLN A 86 -2.36 2.21 -10.48
C GLN A 86 -3.10 1.44 -11.58
N VAL A 87 -3.01 0.11 -11.55
CA VAL A 87 -3.61 -0.78 -12.57
C VAL A 87 -5.13 -0.80 -12.47
N LYS A 88 -5.68 -0.78 -11.25
CA LYS A 88 -7.11 -0.92 -10.95
C LYS A 88 -7.76 -2.14 -11.64
N PRO A 89 -7.20 -3.35 -11.43
CA PRO A 89 -7.72 -4.56 -12.06
C PRO A 89 -9.11 -4.90 -11.53
N GLU A 90 -9.87 -5.67 -12.29
CA GLU A 90 -11.13 -6.28 -11.83
C GLU A 90 -10.86 -7.55 -11.01
N PHE A 91 -9.79 -8.27 -11.36
CA PHE A 91 -9.39 -9.53 -10.74
C PHE A 91 -7.92 -9.54 -10.34
N VAL A 92 -7.63 -10.03 -9.13
CA VAL A 92 -6.27 -10.20 -8.61
C VAL A 92 -6.00 -11.65 -8.23
N GLY A 93 -4.90 -12.19 -8.74
CA GLY A 93 -4.33 -13.46 -8.31
C GLY A 93 -3.11 -13.24 -7.43
N ILE A 94 -2.98 -14.02 -6.35
CA ILE A 94 -1.86 -13.90 -5.41
C ILE A 94 -1.18 -15.26 -5.27
N ILE A 95 0.13 -15.28 -5.49
CA ILE A 95 0.96 -16.45 -5.27
C ILE A 95 2.17 -16.12 -4.40
N THR A 96 2.48 -16.99 -3.45
CA THR A 96 3.53 -16.67 -2.49
C THR A 96 4.13 -17.88 -1.76
N GLY A 97 5.16 -17.62 -0.96
CA GLY A 97 5.82 -18.61 -0.13
C GLY A 97 5.00 -19.01 1.11
N ASN A 98 5.20 -20.23 1.60
CA ASN A 98 4.46 -20.80 2.73
C ASN A 98 4.95 -20.33 4.13
N SER A 99 5.72 -19.24 4.23
CA SER A 99 6.16 -18.70 5.53
C SER A 99 5.10 -17.80 6.16
N GLU A 100 5.03 -17.74 7.49
CA GLU A 100 3.96 -17.02 8.20
C GLU A 100 3.93 -15.51 7.90
N ALA A 101 5.09 -14.86 7.88
CA ALA A 101 5.20 -13.44 7.56
C ALA A 101 4.66 -13.12 6.15
N VAL A 102 4.87 -14.03 5.21
CA VAL A 102 4.47 -13.90 3.82
C VAL A 102 2.98 -14.21 3.64
N LYS A 103 2.43 -15.21 4.36
CA LYS A 103 0.97 -15.45 4.43
C LYS A 103 0.23 -14.24 4.98
N PHE A 104 0.75 -13.63 6.04
CA PHE A 104 0.18 -12.41 6.61
C PHE A 104 0.17 -11.28 5.57
N SER A 105 1.26 -11.11 4.81
CA SER A 105 1.35 -10.17 3.70
C SER A 105 0.31 -10.45 2.61
N ALA A 106 0.10 -11.71 2.23
CA ALA A 106 -0.89 -12.12 1.24
C ALA A 106 -2.34 -11.88 1.69
N ASN A 107 -2.67 -12.24 2.93
CA ASN A 107 -4.00 -11.99 3.50
C ASN A 107 -4.30 -10.49 3.59
N ASN A 108 -3.33 -9.69 4.03
CA ASN A 108 -3.47 -8.23 4.05
C ASN A 108 -3.71 -7.63 2.64
N LEU A 109 -3.11 -8.21 1.61
CA LEU A 109 -3.31 -7.75 0.24
C LEU A 109 -4.69 -8.18 -0.30
N LYS A 110 -5.15 -9.39 0.04
CA LYS A 110 -6.50 -9.87 -0.27
C LYS A 110 -7.57 -8.98 0.36
N ASP A 111 -7.42 -8.64 1.65
CA ASP A 111 -8.34 -7.75 2.37
C ASP A 111 -8.35 -6.36 1.73
N TYR A 112 -7.18 -5.87 1.32
CA TYR A 112 -7.05 -4.60 0.59
C TYR A 112 -7.81 -4.62 -0.74
N SER A 113 -7.61 -5.65 -1.57
CA SER A 113 -8.33 -5.83 -2.84
C SER A 113 -9.85 -5.89 -2.62
N THR A 114 -10.29 -6.63 -1.59
CA THR A 114 -11.71 -6.74 -1.22
C THR A 114 -12.30 -5.38 -0.83
N HIS A 115 -11.57 -4.57 -0.07
CA HIS A 115 -11.99 -3.21 0.29
C HIS A 115 -12.18 -2.31 -0.95
N LEU A 116 -11.34 -2.49 -1.97
CA LEU A 116 -11.45 -1.80 -3.26
C LEU A 116 -12.51 -2.41 -4.20
N LYS A 117 -13.24 -3.46 -3.76
CA LYS A 117 -14.21 -4.22 -4.55
C LYS A 117 -13.60 -4.93 -5.77
N ILE A 118 -12.33 -5.29 -5.68
CA ILE A 118 -11.61 -6.11 -6.65
C ILE A 118 -11.79 -7.57 -6.25
N GLN A 119 -12.11 -8.44 -7.20
CA GLN A 119 -12.24 -9.87 -6.92
C GLN A 119 -10.85 -10.48 -6.78
N CYS A 120 -10.58 -11.11 -5.63
CA CYS A 120 -9.30 -11.77 -5.37
C CYS A 120 -9.50 -13.27 -5.25
N ASP A 121 -8.68 -14.05 -5.94
CA ASP A 121 -8.61 -15.49 -5.68
C ASP A 121 -8.03 -15.76 -4.28
N GLU A 122 -8.22 -16.97 -3.77
CA GLU A 122 -7.52 -17.40 -2.55
C GLU A 122 -6.00 -17.40 -2.77
N PRO A 123 -5.18 -16.89 -1.83
CA PRO A 123 -3.74 -16.89 -1.99
C PRO A 123 -3.18 -18.30 -2.14
N HIS A 124 -2.41 -18.52 -3.21
CA HIS A 124 -1.76 -19.81 -3.47
C HIS A 124 -0.38 -19.87 -2.78
N LEU A 125 -0.16 -20.91 -1.98
CA LEU A 125 1.00 -21.04 -1.10
C LEU A 125 1.90 -22.20 -1.50
N TYR A 126 3.17 -21.92 -1.78
CA TYR A 126 4.13 -22.93 -2.22
C TYR A 126 5.45 -22.91 -1.44
N GLY A 127 6.17 -24.03 -1.52
CA GLY A 127 7.58 -24.07 -1.12
C GLY A 127 8.44 -23.33 -2.14
N GLU A 128 9.42 -22.58 -1.67
CA GLU A 128 10.17 -21.63 -2.51
C GLU A 128 11.07 -22.28 -3.58
N LEU A 129 11.35 -23.57 -3.45
CA LEU A 129 12.21 -24.33 -4.36
C LEU A 129 11.43 -25.24 -5.32
N ASP A 130 10.11 -25.28 -5.21
CA ASP A 130 9.24 -26.12 -6.03
C ASP A 130 8.72 -25.34 -7.24
N ILE A 131 9.63 -25.02 -8.16
CA ILE A 131 9.36 -24.15 -9.33
C ILE A 131 8.21 -24.71 -10.16
N GLU A 132 8.15 -26.03 -10.38
CA GLU A 132 7.08 -26.67 -11.17
C GLU A 132 5.70 -26.44 -10.54
N ARG A 133 5.58 -26.55 -9.21
CA ARG A 133 4.31 -26.24 -8.54
C ARG A 133 3.98 -24.76 -8.53
N ILE A 134 4.98 -23.88 -8.42
CA ILE A 134 4.77 -22.44 -8.51
C ILE A 134 4.26 -22.07 -9.91
N GLU A 135 4.88 -22.60 -10.97
CA GLU A 135 4.44 -22.43 -12.36
C GLU A 135 3.01 -22.91 -12.56
N LYS A 136 2.68 -24.09 -12.03
CA LYS A 136 1.31 -24.60 -12.07
C LYS A 136 0.33 -23.65 -11.36
N GLY A 137 0.70 -23.09 -10.21
CA GLY A 137 -0.14 -22.12 -9.50
C GLY A 137 -0.40 -20.86 -10.31
N PHE A 138 0.60 -20.35 -11.04
CA PHE A 138 0.39 -19.26 -11.98
C PHE A 138 -0.57 -19.65 -13.11
N ASP A 139 -0.39 -20.83 -13.69
CA ASP A 139 -1.25 -21.34 -14.77
C ASP A 139 -2.71 -21.48 -14.29
N ASP A 140 -2.93 -22.05 -13.10
CA ASP A 140 -4.25 -22.22 -12.49
C ASP A 140 -4.96 -20.85 -12.28
N ILE A 141 -4.22 -19.81 -11.86
CA ILE A 141 -4.76 -18.44 -11.72
C ILE A 141 -5.10 -17.83 -13.08
N ILE A 142 -4.26 -18.02 -14.10
CA ILE A 142 -4.53 -17.54 -15.47
C ILE A 142 -5.81 -18.19 -16.01
N GLU A 143 -5.94 -19.51 -15.85
CA GLU A 143 -7.15 -20.25 -16.25
C GLU A 143 -8.39 -19.76 -15.50
N TRP A 144 -8.27 -19.47 -14.20
CA TRP A 144 -9.35 -18.86 -13.42
C TRP A 144 -9.78 -17.51 -14.00
N MET A 145 -8.84 -16.62 -14.32
CA MET A 145 -9.13 -15.31 -14.93
C MET A 145 -9.77 -15.44 -16.32
N ILE A 146 -9.30 -16.37 -17.15
CA ILE A 146 -9.92 -16.67 -18.44
C ILE A 146 -11.35 -17.19 -18.24
N GLY A 147 -11.57 -18.04 -17.24
CA GLY A 147 -12.91 -18.52 -16.84
C GLY A 147 -13.85 -17.41 -16.36
N LYS A 148 -13.31 -16.24 -15.96
CA LYS A 148 -14.08 -15.02 -15.66
C LYS A 148 -14.33 -14.14 -16.89
N GLY A 149 -13.85 -14.54 -18.07
CA GLY A 149 -14.04 -13.84 -19.32
C GLY A 149 -12.96 -12.80 -19.64
N ILE A 150 -11.82 -12.81 -18.93
CA ILE A 150 -10.71 -11.92 -19.24
C ILE A 150 -9.91 -12.49 -20.42
N GLU A 151 -9.74 -11.69 -21.47
CA GLU A 151 -8.85 -12.04 -22.58
C GLU A 151 -7.38 -12.08 -22.13
N LYS A 152 -6.59 -13.01 -22.66
CA LYS A 152 -5.17 -13.18 -22.29
C LYS A 152 -4.34 -11.90 -22.36
N LYS A 153 -4.55 -11.08 -23.40
CA LYS A 153 -3.88 -9.78 -23.56
C LYS A 153 -4.22 -8.75 -22.47
N ASN A 154 -5.32 -8.96 -21.74
CA ASN A 154 -5.75 -8.11 -20.63
C ASN A 154 -5.36 -8.70 -19.26
N ILE A 155 -4.58 -9.79 -19.25
CA ILE A 155 -3.97 -10.38 -18.06
C ILE A 155 -2.49 -10.00 -18.03
N VAL A 156 -2.01 -9.61 -16.85
CA VAL A 156 -0.60 -9.29 -16.63
C VAL A 156 -0.08 -9.93 -15.35
N ILE A 157 1.15 -10.46 -15.41
CA ILE A 157 1.87 -11.01 -14.25
C ILE A 157 2.99 -10.05 -13.86
N ASP A 158 2.91 -9.47 -12.66
CA ASP A 158 3.96 -8.63 -12.11
C ASP A 158 5.00 -9.48 -11.36
N LEU A 159 6.25 -9.37 -11.82
CA LEU A 159 7.37 -10.21 -11.42
C LEU A 159 8.18 -9.61 -10.26
N THR A 160 7.77 -8.45 -9.75
CA THR A 160 8.58 -7.60 -8.87
C THR A 160 8.69 -8.17 -7.46
N GLY A 161 7.61 -8.78 -6.96
CA GLY A 161 7.56 -9.30 -5.60
C GLY A 161 8.00 -10.75 -5.48
N GLY A 162 8.24 -11.18 -4.24
CA GLY A 162 8.65 -12.53 -3.94
C GLY A 162 10.15 -12.77 -4.15
N LYS A 163 10.53 -14.05 -4.10
CA LYS A 163 11.91 -14.50 -4.31
C LYS A 163 12.12 -14.88 -5.77
N THR A 164 13.38 -14.92 -6.22
CA THR A 164 13.78 -15.25 -7.60
C THR A 164 13.08 -16.47 -8.21
N PRO A 165 12.85 -17.60 -7.49
CA PRO A 165 12.13 -18.74 -8.05
C PRO A 165 10.68 -18.41 -8.47
N PHE A 166 10.01 -17.51 -7.75
CA PHE A 166 8.67 -17.04 -8.11
C PHE A 166 8.69 -16.18 -9.37
N SER A 167 9.61 -15.22 -9.46
CA SER A 167 9.75 -14.39 -10.67
C SER A 167 10.11 -15.22 -11.90
N LEU A 168 10.94 -16.25 -11.75
CA LEU A 168 11.27 -17.17 -12.85
C LEU A 168 10.05 -17.99 -13.30
N ALA A 169 9.34 -18.61 -12.34
CA ALA A 169 8.13 -19.38 -12.61
C ALA A 169 7.05 -18.52 -13.28
N ALA A 170 6.83 -17.32 -12.74
CA ALA A 170 5.90 -16.34 -13.27
C ALA A 170 6.20 -15.97 -14.73
N PHE A 171 7.47 -15.71 -15.06
CA PHE A 171 7.88 -15.40 -16.42
C PHE A 171 7.66 -16.58 -17.38
N ASN A 172 8.01 -17.80 -16.95
CA ASN A 172 7.79 -19.01 -17.74
C ASN A 172 6.30 -19.25 -18.00
N SER A 173 5.46 -19.13 -16.97
CA SER A 173 4.00 -19.24 -17.08
C SER A 173 3.42 -18.16 -17.99
N ALA A 174 3.88 -16.91 -17.88
CA ALA A 174 3.40 -15.84 -18.75
C ALA A 174 3.69 -16.13 -20.23
N LYS A 175 4.94 -16.52 -20.54
CA LYS A 175 5.37 -16.86 -21.90
C LYS A 175 4.62 -18.06 -22.46
N ARG A 176 4.43 -19.12 -21.65
CA ARG A 176 3.73 -20.35 -22.05
C ARG A 176 2.25 -20.09 -22.35
N ASN A 177 1.60 -19.26 -21.54
CA ASN A 177 0.18 -18.97 -21.68
C ASN A 177 -0.13 -17.83 -22.66
N GLY A 178 0.89 -17.06 -23.07
CA GLY A 178 0.71 -15.91 -23.96
C GLY A 178 0.05 -14.72 -23.26
N VAL A 179 0.35 -14.49 -21.98
CA VAL A 179 -0.09 -13.30 -21.23
C VAL A 179 1.08 -12.34 -21.02
N ASN A 180 0.79 -11.11 -20.60
CA ASN A 180 1.84 -10.11 -20.39
C ASN A 180 2.65 -10.40 -19.13
N ALA A 181 3.96 -10.13 -19.17
CA ALA A 181 4.83 -10.19 -18.01
C ALA A 181 5.57 -8.88 -17.87
N VAL A 182 5.59 -8.35 -16.65
CA VAL A 182 6.04 -6.99 -16.36
C VAL A 182 6.86 -6.97 -15.08
N TYR A 183 7.77 -6.03 -14.99
CA TYR A 183 8.52 -5.72 -13.79
C TYR A 183 8.32 -4.25 -13.42
N THR A 184 8.02 -3.98 -12.16
CA THR A 184 7.81 -2.62 -11.66
C THR A 184 9.07 -2.12 -10.99
N ASP A 185 9.76 -1.21 -11.65
CA ASP A 185 10.84 -0.44 -11.05
C ASP A 185 10.25 0.68 -10.16
N SER A 186 10.92 0.99 -9.04
CA SER A 186 10.50 2.04 -8.12
C SER A 186 11.70 2.65 -7.42
N GLU A 187 11.68 3.97 -7.22
CA GLU A 187 12.57 4.59 -6.24
C GLU A 187 12.20 4.15 -4.82
N TYR A 188 13.19 4.11 -3.94
CA TYR A 188 13.01 3.80 -2.52
C TYR A 188 13.50 4.94 -1.64
N GLU A 189 12.74 5.23 -0.58
CA GLU A 189 13.09 6.20 0.45
C GLU A 189 12.96 5.51 1.82
N LEU A 190 14.05 5.45 2.59
CA LEU A 190 14.10 4.78 3.90
C LEU A 190 13.62 3.31 3.86
N GLY A 191 13.99 2.58 2.80
CA GLY A 191 13.64 1.17 2.63
C GLY A 191 12.18 0.91 2.23
N LYS A 192 11.42 1.95 1.89
CA LYS A 192 10.04 1.83 1.38
C LYS A 192 9.94 2.34 -0.05
N PRO A 193 9.08 1.75 -0.89
CA PRO A 193 8.84 2.28 -2.23
C PRO A 193 8.26 3.70 -2.12
N LYS A 194 8.78 4.62 -2.92
CA LYS A 194 8.33 6.01 -2.97
C LYS A 194 7.12 6.10 -3.89
N ALA A 195 5.98 6.55 -3.35
CA ALA A 195 4.74 6.62 -4.13
C ALA A 195 4.89 7.55 -5.35
N GLY A 196 4.41 7.09 -6.51
CA GLY A 196 4.40 7.85 -7.77
C GLY A 196 5.71 7.76 -8.57
N THR A 197 6.66 6.93 -8.16
CA THR A 197 7.90 6.68 -8.92
C THR A 197 7.90 5.31 -9.61
N GLN A 198 6.79 4.59 -9.54
CA GLN A 198 6.67 3.26 -10.14
C GLN A 198 6.75 3.37 -11.66
N LYS A 199 7.51 2.49 -12.30
CA LYS A 199 7.59 2.39 -13.76
C LYS A 199 7.49 0.93 -14.15
N SER A 200 6.52 0.62 -14.99
CA SER A 200 6.41 -0.73 -15.55
C SER A 200 7.44 -0.91 -16.66
N ILE A 201 8.05 -2.08 -16.69
CA ILE A 201 8.97 -2.54 -17.72
C ILE A 201 8.37 -3.83 -18.27
N SER A 202 7.85 -3.79 -19.49
CA SER A 202 7.35 -4.98 -20.19
C SER A 202 8.51 -5.92 -20.50
N LEU A 203 8.44 -7.15 -19.98
CA LEU A 203 9.42 -8.22 -20.27
C LEU A 203 8.92 -9.18 -21.36
N SER A 204 7.61 -9.37 -21.45
CA SER A 204 6.97 -10.09 -22.56
C SER A 204 5.59 -9.53 -22.82
N LYS A 205 5.24 -9.38 -24.10
CA LYS A 205 3.88 -9.05 -24.53
C LYS A 205 3.13 -10.31 -24.93
N ALA A 206 1.82 -10.33 -24.68
CA ALA A 206 0.94 -11.31 -25.28
C ALA A 206 1.12 -11.29 -26.81
N LEU A 207 1.08 -12.48 -27.44
CA LEU A 207 1.06 -12.54 -28.89
C LEU A 207 -0.31 -12.06 -29.36
N ASP A 208 -0.33 -11.12 -30.30
CA ASP A 208 -1.55 -10.76 -31.01
C ASP A 208 -1.91 -11.95 -31.92
N ASP A 209 -2.83 -12.79 -31.46
CA ASP A 209 -3.42 -13.89 -32.25
C ASP A 209 -4.34 -13.35 -33.38
#